data_AF-A0A1E7MVC2-F1
#
_entry.id   AF-A0A1E7MVC2-F1
#
_cell.length_a   1.000
_cell.length_b   1.000
_cell.length_c   1.000
_cell.angle_alpha   90.00
_cell.angle_beta   90.00
_cell.angle_gamma   90.00
#
_symmetry.space_group_name_H-M   'P 1'
#
loop_
_entity.id
_entity.type
_entity.pdbx_description
1 polymer ?
#
loop_
_entity_poly.entity_id
_entity_poly.type
_entity_poly.pdbx_seq_one_letter_code
_entity_poly.pdbx_strand_id
1 'polypeptide(L)'
;MNQPSDPDPTAVARRVAERRERLGLSEEDLAHRAAMAPRYLAHLLEAGPVFDPGGFVRIAAALGATRDELLADGPDTPPGLGGPGPRPRLLHLTDAECWELVGSHGIGRIALPVRPGPAVHPVNYVVDRASFAYRTGDRTGTAPEEGAEVSLEVDRIDEFQGRGWTVLVIGPARYVDDPEERRHLDGLPGAAPWAGGDRPRWVRIRPAEISGRRLVTG
;
A
#
# COMPACT_ATOMS: atom_id res chain seq x y z
N MET A 1 -30.49 7.14 -9.82
CA MET A 1 -30.47 7.53 -8.39
C MET A 1 -30.04 6.27 -7.65
N ASN A 2 -28.73 6.09 -7.42
CA ASN A 2 -28.21 4.90 -6.76
C ASN A 2 -28.48 5.05 -5.26
N GLN A 3 -29.27 4.15 -4.70
CA GLN A 3 -29.41 3.99 -3.26
C GLN A 3 -28.07 3.45 -2.73
N PRO A 4 -27.48 4.00 -1.66
CA PRO A 4 -26.32 3.38 -1.05
C PRO A 4 -26.73 1.99 -0.57
N SER A 5 -26.00 0.97 -1.02
CA SER A 5 -26.15 -0.41 -0.54
C SER A 5 -25.85 -0.46 0.96
N ASP A 6 -26.63 -1.24 1.71
CA ASP A 6 -26.34 -1.47 3.12
C ASP A 6 -24.94 -2.11 3.25
N PRO A 7 -24.11 -1.63 4.20
CA PRO A 7 -22.74 -2.11 4.37
C PRO A 7 -22.73 -3.59 4.78
N ASP A 8 -21.94 -4.41 4.06
CA ASP A 8 -21.80 -5.85 4.32
C ASP A 8 -21.28 -6.11 5.75
N PRO A 9 -22.07 -6.77 6.62
CA PRO A 9 -21.66 -7.11 7.99
C PRO A 9 -20.32 -7.84 8.06
N THR A 10 -20.06 -8.75 7.11
CA THR A 10 -18.82 -9.55 7.07
C THR A 10 -17.61 -8.66 6.79
N ALA A 11 -17.74 -7.74 5.83
CA ALA A 11 -16.69 -6.80 5.49
C ALA A 11 -16.39 -5.83 6.64
N VAL A 12 -17.42 -5.35 7.34
CA VAL A 12 -17.27 -4.48 8.51
C VAL A 12 -16.59 -5.24 9.66
N ALA A 13 -17.01 -6.48 9.95
CA ALA A 13 -16.41 -7.31 10.99
C ALA A 13 -14.93 -7.59 10.74
N ARG A 14 -14.55 -7.89 9.48
CA ARG A 14 -13.15 -8.04 9.07
C ARG A 14 -12.34 -6.78 9.34
N ARG A 15 -12.85 -5.59 8.99
CA ARG A 15 -12.16 -4.30 9.24
C ARG A 15 -11.96 -4.03 10.72
N VAL A 16 -12.96 -4.35 11.55
CA VAL A 16 -12.84 -4.27 13.01
C VAL A 16 -11.74 -5.20 13.51
N ALA A 17 -11.68 -6.44 13.03
CA ALA A 17 -10.64 -7.40 13.41
C ALA A 17 -9.23 -6.94 12.99
N GLU A 18 -9.04 -6.51 11.75
CA GLU A 18 -7.75 -6.02 11.22
C GLU A 18 -7.24 -4.81 12.02
N ARG A 19 -8.13 -3.87 12.37
CA ARG A 19 -7.74 -2.70 13.15
C ARG A 19 -7.47 -3.02 14.61
N ARG A 20 -8.23 -3.95 15.20
CA ARG A 20 -7.97 -4.49 16.55
C ARG A 20 -6.58 -5.14 16.62
N GLU A 21 -6.23 -5.98 15.65
CA GLU A 21 -4.93 -6.65 15.57
C GLU A 21 -3.77 -5.67 15.42
N ARG A 22 -3.90 -4.66 14.55
CA ARG A 22 -2.91 -3.58 14.42
C ARG A 22 -2.66 -2.80 15.72
N LEU A 23 -3.68 -2.68 16.56
CA LEU A 23 -3.59 -1.99 17.85
C LEU A 23 -3.14 -2.92 18.98
N GLY A 24 -2.89 -4.21 18.71
CA GLY A 24 -2.53 -5.19 19.72
C GLY A 24 -3.61 -5.43 20.78
N LEU A 25 -4.87 -5.18 20.43
CA LEU A 25 -5.99 -5.34 21.36
C LEU A 25 -6.56 -6.75 21.30
N SER A 26 -6.88 -7.34 22.45
CA SER A 26 -7.77 -8.50 22.47
C SER A 26 -9.21 -8.09 22.14
N GLU A 27 -10.06 -9.06 21.81
CA GLU A 27 -11.49 -8.80 21.63
C GLU A 27 -12.13 -8.28 22.94
N GLU A 28 -11.64 -8.78 24.08
CA GLU A 28 -12.08 -8.35 25.41
C GLU A 28 -11.67 -6.91 25.71
N ASP A 29 -10.46 -6.49 25.32
CA ASP A 29 -10.02 -5.10 25.42
C ASP A 29 -10.88 -4.16 24.58
N LEU A 30 -11.22 -4.58 23.36
CA LEU A 30 -12.09 -3.80 22.48
C LEU A 30 -13.49 -3.64 23.08
N ALA A 31 -14.07 -4.73 23.59
CA ALA A 31 -15.39 -4.71 24.24
C ALA A 31 -15.38 -3.77 25.45
N HIS A 32 -14.35 -3.88 26.30
CA HIS A 32 -14.18 -3.03 27.46
C HIS A 32 -14.07 -1.55 27.08
N ARG A 33 -13.21 -1.21 26.11
CA ARG A 33 -13.04 0.17 25.61
C ARG A 33 -14.28 0.74 24.96
N ALA A 34 -15.07 -0.10 24.29
CA ALA A 34 -16.32 0.29 23.67
C ALA A 34 -17.52 0.29 24.64
N ALA A 35 -17.25 0.10 25.95
CA ALA A 35 -18.23 0.06 27.03
C ALA A 35 -19.36 -0.95 26.78
N MET A 36 -19.00 -2.16 26.34
CA MET A 36 -19.96 -3.24 26.09
C MET A 36 -19.43 -4.60 26.55
N ALA A 37 -20.34 -5.56 26.75
CA ALA A 37 -19.97 -6.94 27.08
C ALA A 37 -19.34 -7.63 25.85
N PRO A 38 -18.33 -8.51 26.01
CA PRO A 38 -17.72 -9.24 24.89
C PRO A 38 -18.73 -10.02 24.04
N ARG A 39 -19.71 -10.66 24.66
CA ARG A 39 -20.80 -11.35 23.95
C ARG A 39 -21.65 -10.40 23.10
N TYR A 40 -21.85 -9.17 23.56
CA TYR A 40 -22.60 -8.17 22.81
C TYR A 40 -21.77 -7.64 21.63
N LEU A 41 -20.47 -7.43 21.81
CA LEU A 41 -19.55 -7.11 20.72
C LEU A 41 -19.58 -8.18 19.61
N ALA A 42 -19.43 -9.45 19.97
CA ALA A 42 -19.49 -10.55 19.02
C ALA A 42 -20.81 -10.57 18.24
N HIS A 43 -21.93 -10.37 18.93
CA HIS A 43 -23.25 -10.31 18.30
C HIS A 43 -23.40 -9.09 17.37
N LEU A 44 -22.86 -7.92 17.74
CA LEU A 44 -22.88 -6.74 16.88
C LEU A 44 -22.08 -6.95 15.58
N LEU A 45 -20.93 -7.63 15.66
CA LEU A 45 -20.10 -7.92 14.50
C LEU A 45 -20.76 -8.94 13.56
N GLU A 46 -21.52 -9.89 14.11
CA GLU A 46 -22.31 -10.85 13.33
C GLU A 46 -23.55 -10.22 12.69
N ALA A 47 -24.31 -9.43 13.45
CA ALA A 47 -25.56 -8.81 13.01
C ALA A 47 -25.34 -7.60 12.08
N GLY A 48 -24.17 -6.95 12.20
CA GLY A 48 -23.78 -5.82 11.38
C GLY A 48 -24.31 -4.46 11.86
N PRO A 49 -23.91 -3.38 11.16
CA PRO A 49 -24.07 -2.00 11.63
C PRO A 49 -25.49 -1.44 11.52
N VAL A 50 -26.37 -2.07 10.73
CA VAL A 50 -27.79 -1.71 10.64
C VAL A 50 -28.52 -2.05 11.94
N PHE A 51 -28.09 -3.10 12.65
CA PHE A 51 -28.72 -3.59 13.87
C PHE A 51 -28.57 -2.61 15.05
N ASP A 52 -27.35 -2.10 15.29
CA ASP A 52 -27.09 -1.04 16.28
C ASP A 52 -26.03 -0.05 15.77
N PRO A 53 -26.45 1.03 15.08
CA PRO A 53 -25.55 2.07 14.61
C PRO A 53 -24.76 2.73 15.75
N GLY A 54 -25.35 2.84 16.94
CA GLY A 54 -24.70 3.43 18.12
C GLY A 54 -23.60 2.53 18.68
N GLY A 55 -23.78 1.22 18.61
CA GLY A 55 -22.76 0.21 18.91
C GLY A 55 -21.52 0.37 18.04
N PHE A 56 -21.71 0.55 16.73
CA PHE A 56 -20.60 0.76 15.80
C PHE A 56 -19.90 2.12 15.97
N VAL A 57 -20.59 3.15 16.46
CA VAL A 57 -19.93 4.41 16.88
C VAL A 57 -18.99 4.16 18.07
N ARG A 58 -19.42 3.38 19.07
CA ARG A 58 -18.57 3.05 20.23
C ARG A 58 -17.39 2.16 19.85
N ILE A 59 -17.60 1.18 18.97
CA ILE A 59 -16.53 0.34 18.42
C ILE A 59 -15.51 1.19 17.65
N ALA A 60 -15.97 2.12 16.79
CA ALA A 60 -15.09 3.02 16.06
C ALA A 60 -14.25 3.89 17.00
N ALA A 61 -14.89 4.51 18.00
CA ALA A 61 -14.21 5.32 19.00
C ALA A 61 -13.14 4.51 19.76
N ALA A 62 -13.45 3.26 20.15
CA ALA A 62 -12.50 2.37 20.83
C ALA A 62 -11.30 1.96 19.95
N LEU A 63 -11.48 1.97 18.63
CA LEU A 63 -10.45 1.67 17.62
C LEU A 63 -9.73 2.93 17.09
N GLY A 64 -10.03 4.11 17.62
CA GLY A 64 -9.50 5.38 17.10
C GLY A 64 -9.86 5.58 15.63
N ALA A 65 -11.11 5.35 15.27
CA ALA A 65 -11.69 5.52 13.94
C ALA A 65 -13.05 6.20 14.04
N THR A 66 -13.59 6.65 12.91
CA THR A 66 -14.99 7.07 12.82
C THR A 66 -15.89 5.92 12.37
N ARG A 67 -17.19 6.02 12.64
CA ARG A 67 -18.16 5.02 12.18
C ARG A 67 -18.09 4.90 10.65
N ASP A 68 -18.06 6.03 9.94
CA ASP A 68 -18.05 6.03 8.48
C ASP A 68 -16.78 5.37 7.91
N GLU A 69 -15.63 5.46 8.58
CA GLU A 69 -14.41 4.72 8.22
C GLU A 69 -14.56 3.20 8.39
N LEU A 70 -15.29 2.74 9.40
CA LEU A 70 -15.58 1.31 9.58
C LEU A 70 -16.62 0.81 8.55
N LEU A 71 -17.53 1.68 8.15
CA LEU A 71 -18.63 1.36 7.23
C LEU A 71 -18.27 1.53 5.76
N ALA A 72 -17.25 2.33 5.44
CA ALA A 72 -16.80 2.54 4.08
C ALA A 72 -16.51 1.19 3.39
N ASP A 73 -17.02 1.05 2.16
CA ASP A 73 -16.95 -0.17 1.37
C ASP A 73 -15.52 -0.45 0.90
N GLY A 74 -14.75 -1.10 1.76
CA GLY A 74 -13.59 -1.93 1.39
C GLY A 74 -12.41 -1.23 0.70
N PRO A 75 -11.37 -2.01 0.33
CA PRO A 75 -10.18 -1.53 -0.37
C PRO A 75 -10.46 -1.02 -1.80
N ASP A 76 -11.68 -1.16 -2.30
CA ASP A 76 -12.13 -0.69 -3.61
C ASP A 76 -12.77 0.73 -3.55
N THR A 77 -12.82 1.35 -2.38
CA THR A 77 -13.14 2.77 -2.27
C THR A 77 -12.03 3.58 -2.94
N PRO A 78 -12.34 4.49 -3.89
CA PRO A 78 -11.32 5.33 -4.50
C PRO A 78 -10.55 6.11 -3.43
N PRO A 79 -9.20 6.13 -3.49
CA PRO A 79 -8.40 6.92 -2.56
C PRO A 79 -8.81 8.40 -2.57
N GLY A 80 -8.69 9.08 -1.42
CA GLY A 80 -8.96 10.51 -1.28
C GLY A 80 -10.34 10.88 -0.74
N LEU A 81 -11.13 9.91 -0.25
CA LEU A 81 -12.40 10.17 0.44
C LEU A 81 -12.25 10.30 1.96
N GLY A 82 -11.11 9.86 2.53
CA GLY A 82 -10.72 10.13 3.91
C GLY A 82 -10.16 11.55 4.07
N GLY A 83 -10.69 12.31 5.03
CA GLY A 83 -10.10 13.61 5.39
C GLY A 83 -8.73 13.43 6.05
N PRO A 84 -7.78 14.38 5.89
CA PRO A 84 -6.52 14.29 6.61
C PRO A 84 -6.79 14.26 8.12
N GLY A 85 -6.13 13.34 8.84
CA GLY A 85 -6.12 13.36 10.30
C GLY A 85 -5.70 14.74 10.84
N PRO A 86 -6.03 15.09 12.10
CA PRO A 86 -5.76 16.43 12.62
C PRO A 86 -4.27 16.79 12.49
N ARG A 87 -3.97 17.88 11.76
CA ARG A 87 -2.61 18.46 11.55
C ARG A 87 -1.58 17.51 10.93
N PRO A 88 -1.73 17.12 9.65
CA PRO A 88 -0.72 16.31 8.98
C PRO A 88 0.59 17.10 8.84
N ARG A 89 1.72 16.46 9.13
CA ARG A 89 3.07 16.97 8.86
C ARG A 89 3.77 16.07 7.87
N LEU A 90 4.46 16.68 6.92
CA LEU A 90 5.30 16.01 5.94
C LEU A 90 6.77 16.15 6.36
N LEU A 91 7.44 15.03 6.61
CA LEU A 91 8.85 14.97 6.98
C LEU A 91 9.67 14.42 5.82
N HIS A 92 10.89 14.93 5.64
CA HIS A 92 11.86 14.35 4.71
C HIS A 92 12.53 13.14 5.37
N LEU A 93 12.74 12.09 4.58
CA LEU A 93 13.48 10.90 4.98
C LEU A 93 14.93 11.02 4.51
N THR A 94 15.83 10.44 5.30
CA THR A 94 17.21 10.18 4.86
C THR A 94 17.27 9.02 3.87
N ASP A 95 18.34 8.92 3.09
CA ASP A 95 18.56 7.80 2.16
C ASP A 95 18.47 6.44 2.87
N ALA A 96 19.04 6.34 4.08
CA ALA A 96 19.01 5.11 4.87
C ALA A 96 17.58 4.70 5.25
N GLU A 97 16.74 5.66 5.67
CA GLU A 97 15.32 5.40 5.95
C GLU A 97 14.55 5.02 4.69
N CYS A 98 14.88 5.62 3.53
CA CYS A 98 14.27 5.24 2.26
C CYS A 98 14.55 3.78 1.94
N TRP A 99 15.82 3.35 2.03
CA TRP A 99 16.22 1.96 1.80
C TRP A 99 15.60 0.99 2.80
N GLU A 100 15.47 1.38 4.07
CA GLU A 100 14.80 0.58 5.09
C GLU A 100 13.32 0.37 4.75
N LEU A 101 12.62 1.42 4.30
CA LEU A 101 11.19 1.36 4.02
C LEU A 101 10.86 0.56 2.75
N VAL A 102 11.65 0.68 1.69
CA VAL A 102 11.42 -0.09 0.45
C VAL A 102 11.73 -1.58 0.61
N GLY A 103 12.52 -1.97 1.60
CA GLY A 103 12.86 -3.37 1.88
C GLY A 103 13.55 -4.08 0.71
N SER A 104 13.44 -5.41 0.66
CA SER A 104 14.10 -6.24 -0.37
C SER A 104 13.27 -6.45 -1.64
N HIS A 105 11.95 -6.28 -1.58
CA HIS A 105 11.05 -6.42 -2.71
C HIS A 105 9.67 -5.81 -2.41
N GLY A 106 8.86 -5.57 -3.44
CA GLY A 106 7.50 -5.05 -3.28
C GLY A 106 6.84 -4.70 -4.60
N ILE A 107 5.72 -3.98 -4.53
CA ILE A 107 5.15 -3.28 -5.68
C ILE A 107 5.58 -1.83 -5.63
N GLY A 108 6.03 -1.32 -6.77
CA GLY A 108 6.19 0.11 -7.03
C GLY A 108 5.47 0.52 -8.31
N ARG A 109 5.58 1.81 -8.63
CA ARG A 109 5.04 2.44 -9.84
C ARG A 109 6.19 2.97 -10.67
N ILE A 110 6.41 2.42 -11.85
CA ILE A 110 7.42 2.90 -12.80
C ILE A 110 6.78 3.97 -13.68
N ALA A 111 7.38 5.17 -13.71
CA ALA A 111 7.06 6.24 -14.63
C ALA A 111 8.08 6.22 -15.78
N LEU A 112 7.57 6.02 -17.00
CA LEU A 112 8.36 5.95 -18.22
C LEU A 112 8.22 7.26 -19.00
N PRO A 113 9.32 7.80 -19.58
CA PRO A 113 9.31 9.06 -20.32
C PRO A 113 8.77 8.88 -21.75
N VAL A 114 7.51 8.47 -21.89
CA VAL A 114 6.86 8.32 -23.20
C VAL A 114 6.12 9.60 -23.62
N ARG A 115 5.77 9.73 -24.91
CA ARG A 115 4.97 10.85 -25.44
C ARG A 115 3.49 10.45 -25.59
N PRO A 116 2.53 11.38 -25.41
CA PRO A 116 2.70 12.81 -25.12
C PRO A 116 2.93 13.15 -23.63
N GLY A 117 2.89 12.17 -22.74
CA GLY A 117 3.14 12.34 -21.31
C GLY A 117 3.60 11.02 -20.68
N PRO A 118 4.17 11.05 -19.48
CA PRO A 118 4.73 9.86 -18.86
C PRO A 118 3.67 8.80 -18.64
N ALA A 119 4.02 7.54 -18.88
CA ALA A 119 3.16 6.41 -18.59
C ALA A 119 3.58 5.79 -17.26
N VAL A 120 2.63 5.65 -16.35
CA VAL A 120 2.86 5.11 -15.00
C VAL A 120 2.25 3.72 -14.91
N HIS A 121 3.05 2.72 -14.57
CA HIS A 121 2.63 1.32 -14.49
C HIS A 121 3.06 0.67 -13.19
N PRO A 122 2.23 -0.23 -12.60
CA PRO A 122 2.66 -1.02 -11.46
C PRO A 122 3.70 -2.08 -11.88
N VAL A 123 4.75 -2.23 -11.08
CA VAL A 123 5.79 -3.25 -11.27
C VAL A 123 6.12 -3.92 -9.94
N ASN A 124 6.40 -5.22 -9.99
CA ASN A 124 7.06 -5.90 -8.88
C ASN A 124 8.55 -5.60 -8.98
N TYR A 125 9.14 -5.08 -7.91
CA TYR A 125 10.56 -4.82 -7.84
C TYR A 125 11.23 -5.72 -6.82
N VAL A 126 12.53 -5.93 -7.03
CA VAL A 126 13.47 -6.47 -6.05
C VAL A 126 14.60 -5.45 -5.86
N VAL A 127 15.20 -5.45 -4.68
CA VAL A 127 16.39 -4.65 -4.36
C VAL A 127 17.60 -5.59 -4.30
N ASP A 128 18.60 -5.27 -5.12
CA ASP A 128 19.86 -6.02 -5.21
C ASP A 128 21.00 -5.04 -5.45
N ARG A 129 22.10 -5.18 -4.70
CA ARG A 129 23.33 -4.36 -4.86
C ARG A 129 23.06 -2.85 -4.93
N ALA A 130 22.26 -2.34 -3.98
CA ALA A 130 21.84 -0.92 -3.92
C ALA A 130 21.19 -0.41 -5.21
N SER A 131 20.43 -1.28 -5.88
CA SER A 131 19.68 -0.97 -7.09
C SER A 131 18.32 -1.66 -7.08
N PHE A 132 17.41 -1.18 -7.91
CA PHE A 132 16.10 -1.77 -8.08
C PHE A 132 16.07 -2.54 -9.38
N ALA A 133 15.45 -3.71 -9.41
CA ALA A 133 15.23 -4.46 -10.63
C ALA A 133 13.77 -4.91 -10.74
N TYR A 134 13.22 -4.90 -11.95
CA TYR A 134 11.86 -5.39 -12.23
C TYR A 134 11.80 -6.15 -13.55
N ARG A 135 10.78 -6.99 -13.70
CA ARG A 135 10.56 -7.78 -14.93
C ARG A 135 9.62 -7.06 -15.89
N THR A 136 10.00 -7.09 -17.17
CA THR A 136 9.24 -6.52 -18.29
C THR A 136 9.16 -7.49 -19.47
N GLY A 137 8.24 -7.21 -20.39
CA GLY A 137 8.05 -7.93 -21.66
C GLY A 137 7.41 -7.01 -22.70
N ASP A 138 7.49 -7.38 -23.99
CA ASP A 138 7.09 -6.51 -25.10
C ASP A 138 5.63 -6.03 -25.02
N ARG A 139 4.76 -6.83 -24.40
CA ARG A 139 3.32 -6.53 -24.25
C ARG A 139 2.96 -5.81 -22.96
N THR A 140 3.93 -5.52 -22.09
CA THR A 140 3.65 -4.97 -20.75
C THR A 140 3.49 -3.45 -20.74
N GLY A 141 4.01 -2.75 -21.75
CA GLY A 141 4.11 -1.29 -21.74
C GLY A 141 5.13 -0.75 -20.72
N THR A 142 5.93 -1.61 -20.10
CA THR A 142 6.89 -1.25 -19.03
C THR A 142 8.36 -1.30 -19.47
N ALA A 143 8.60 -1.48 -20.77
CA ALA A 143 9.94 -1.58 -21.34
C ALA A 143 10.46 -0.18 -21.71
N PRO A 144 11.49 0.35 -21.02
CA PRO A 144 12.09 1.64 -21.35
C PRO A 144 13.06 1.51 -22.54
N GLU A 145 13.42 2.64 -23.14
CA GLU A 145 14.64 2.71 -23.96
C GLU A 145 15.87 2.49 -23.07
N GLU A 146 16.91 1.81 -23.59
CA GLU A 146 18.14 1.55 -22.85
C GLU A 146 18.81 2.88 -22.44
N GLY A 147 19.06 3.04 -21.14
CA GLY A 147 19.64 4.26 -20.57
C GLY A 147 18.65 5.40 -20.33
N ALA A 148 17.35 5.22 -20.60
CA ALA A 148 16.35 6.25 -20.31
C ALA A 148 16.27 6.55 -18.80
N GLU A 149 16.16 7.83 -18.45
CA GLU A 149 15.87 8.27 -17.09
C GLU A 149 14.42 7.92 -16.74
N VAL A 150 14.25 7.05 -15.74
CA VAL A 150 12.94 6.60 -15.25
C VAL A 150 12.78 6.97 -13.79
N SER A 151 11.54 6.98 -13.31
CA SER A 151 11.24 7.15 -11.89
C SER A 151 10.48 5.96 -11.35
N LEU A 152 10.93 5.37 -10.25
CA LEU A 152 10.22 4.33 -9.51
C LEU A 152 9.73 4.91 -8.19
N GLU A 153 8.41 4.88 -7.98
CA GLU A 153 7.79 5.26 -6.72
C GLU A 153 7.36 4.02 -5.94
N VAL A 154 7.65 4.01 -4.64
CA VAL A 154 7.15 3.01 -3.69
C VAL A 154 6.52 3.76 -2.53
N ASP A 155 5.30 3.39 -2.17
CA ASP A 155 4.57 4.04 -1.10
C ASP A 155 3.79 3.06 -0.23
N ARG A 156 3.46 3.54 0.96
CA ARG A 156 2.45 2.95 1.82
C ARG A 156 1.73 4.08 2.53
N ILE A 157 0.48 4.32 2.14
CA ILE A 157 -0.36 5.37 2.71
C ILE A 157 -1.54 4.70 3.42
N ASP A 158 -1.70 5.02 4.71
CA ASP A 158 -2.89 4.71 5.50
C ASP A 158 -3.73 6.00 5.58
N GLU A 159 -4.68 6.13 4.65
CA GLU A 159 -5.58 7.28 4.58
C GLU A 159 -6.43 7.43 5.85
N PHE A 160 -6.80 6.33 6.49
CA PHE A 160 -7.59 6.33 7.73
C PHE A 160 -6.84 6.95 8.90
N GLN A 161 -5.52 6.76 8.97
CA GLN A 161 -4.71 7.36 10.03
C GLN A 161 -4.10 8.70 9.62
N GLY A 162 -4.20 9.08 8.33
CA GLY A 162 -3.48 10.22 7.78
C GLY A 162 -1.96 10.05 7.86
N ARG A 163 -1.48 8.81 7.84
CA ARG A 163 -0.05 8.46 8.00
C ARG A 163 0.42 7.68 6.80
N GLY A 164 1.70 7.75 6.50
CA GLY A 164 2.26 6.98 5.41
C GLY A 164 3.65 7.45 5.03
N TRP A 165 4.19 6.82 4.00
CA TRP A 165 5.44 7.24 3.42
C TRP A 165 5.46 6.97 1.93
N THR A 166 6.31 7.71 1.24
CA THR A 166 6.61 7.56 -0.18
C THR A 166 8.12 7.66 -0.34
N VAL A 167 8.68 6.80 -1.18
CA VAL A 167 10.07 6.84 -1.65
C VAL A 167 10.04 6.98 -3.17
N LEU A 168 10.79 7.94 -3.68
CA LEU A 168 11.00 8.18 -5.09
C LEU A 168 12.45 7.86 -5.44
N VAL A 169 12.62 7.04 -6.46
CA VAL A 169 13.92 6.66 -7.01
C VAL A 169 13.99 7.16 -8.44
N ILE A 170 15.05 7.88 -8.79
CA ILE A 170 15.30 8.36 -10.15
C ILE A 170 16.64 7.81 -10.61
N GLY A 171 16.69 7.29 -11.83
CA GLY A 171 17.94 6.90 -12.46
C GLY A 171 17.77 6.20 -13.80
N PRO A 172 18.89 5.87 -14.46
CA PRO A 172 18.87 5.24 -15.77
C PRO A 172 18.41 3.78 -15.69
N ALA A 173 17.47 3.42 -16.56
CA ALA A 173 17.05 2.03 -16.76
C ALA A 173 18.01 1.30 -17.70
N ARG A 174 18.48 0.11 -17.29
CA ARG A 174 19.35 -0.75 -18.09
C ARG A 174 18.85 -2.18 -18.15
N TYR A 175 18.87 -2.80 -19.31
CA TYR A 175 18.57 -4.22 -19.44
C TYR A 175 19.68 -5.07 -18.79
N VAL A 176 19.26 -6.17 -18.16
CA VAL A 176 20.18 -7.16 -17.60
C VAL A 176 20.31 -8.30 -18.61
N ASP A 177 21.33 -8.21 -19.47
CA ASP A 177 21.56 -9.18 -20.54
C ASP A 177 22.41 -10.38 -20.10
N ASP A 178 23.26 -10.20 -19.07
CA ASP A 178 24.11 -11.26 -18.53
C ASP A 178 23.25 -12.44 -18.01
N PRO A 179 23.40 -13.66 -18.58
CA PRO A 179 22.68 -14.84 -18.13
C PRO A 179 22.95 -15.24 -16.66
N GLU A 180 24.12 -14.93 -16.11
CA GLU A 180 24.43 -15.22 -14.70
C GLU A 180 23.65 -14.28 -13.80
N GLU A 181 23.63 -13.00 -14.15
CA GLU A 181 22.94 -11.98 -13.39
C GLU A 181 21.41 -12.15 -13.45
N ARG A 182 20.87 -12.55 -14.60
CA ARG A 182 19.45 -12.92 -14.72
C ARG A 182 19.09 -14.09 -13.81
N ARG A 183 19.89 -15.16 -13.82
CA ARG A 183 19.69 -16.33 -12.92
C ARG A 183 19.75 -15.93 -11.44
N HIS A 184 20.65 -15.01 -11.08
CA HIS A 184 20.71 -14.46 -9.72
C HIS A 184 19.42 -13.74 -9.35
N LEU A 185 18.96 -12.81 -10.20
CA LEU A 185 17.71 -12.07 -9.97
C LEU A 185 16.48 -12.98 -9.90
N ASP A 186 16.42 -14.02 -10.74
CA ASP A 186 15.34 -15.02 -10.73
C ASP A 186 15.28 -15.81 -9.41
N GLY A 187 16.41 -15.92 -8.69
CA GLY A 187 16.50 -16.58 -7.39
C GLY A 187 16.13 -15.71 -6.20
N LEU A 188 15.88 -14.40 -6.38
CA LEU A 188 15.57 -13.49 -5.28
C LEU A 188 14.11 -13.64 -4.81
N PRO A 189 13.84 -13.45 -3.51
CA PRO A 189 12.47 -13.33 -3.01
C PRO A 189 11.73 -12.17 -3.72
N GLY A 190 10.50 -12.43 -4.17
CA GLY A 190 9.68 -11.43 -4.86
C GLY A 190 9.96 -11.28 -6.36
N ALA A 191 10.85 -12.08 -6.94
CA ALA A 191 11.18 -12.06 -8.38
C ALA A 191 10.04 -12.52 -9.31
N ALA A 192 9.06 -13.26 -8.77
CA ALA A 192 7.89 -13.71 -9.52
C ALA A 192 6.89 -12.56 -9.73
N PRO A 193 6.51 -12.23 -10.98
CA PRO A 193 5.51 -11.20 -11.23
C PRO A 193 4.13 -11.67 -10.74
N TRP A 194 3.43 -10.82 -9.99
CA TRP A 194 2.08 -11.12 -9.48
C TRP A 194 1.03 -11.26 -10.58
N ALA A 195 1.17 -10.46 -11.64
CA ALA A 195 0.39 -10.63 -12.85
C ALA A 195 1.11 -11.62 -13.77
N GLY A 196 0.46 -12.75 -14.05
CA GLY A 196 0.96 -13.76 -14.98
C GLY A 196 1.27 -13.20 -16.38
N GLY A 197 1.95 -14.01 -17.19
CA GLY A 197 2.39 -13.65 -18.54
C GLY A 197 3.91 -13.64 -18.69
N ASP A 198 4.37 -13.74 -19.94
CA ASP A 198 5.80 -13.80 -20.24
C ASP A 198 6.45 -12.42 -20.07
N ARG A 199 7.42 -12.35 -19.14
CA ARG A 199 8.21 -11.15 -18.83
C ARG A 199 9.69 -11.52 -18.80
N PRO A 200 10.29 -11.87 -19.95
CA PRO A 200 11.60 -12.54 -19.96
C PRO A 200 12.76 -11.59 -19.66
N ARG A 201 12.54 -10.27 -19.66
CA ARG A 201 13.60 -9.28 -19.49
C ARG A 201 13.59 -8.68 -18.09
N TRP A 202 14.78 -8.50 -17.56
CA TRP A 202 15.04 -7.73 -16.35
C TRP A 202 15.51 -6.33 -16.73
N VAL A 203 14.96 -5.33 -16.05
CA VAL A 203 15.41 -3.94 -16.11
C VAL A 203 15.93 -3.58 -14.74
N ARG A 204 17.14 -3.03 -14.68
CA ARG A 204 17.75 -2.49 -13.46
C ARG A 204 17.77 -0.97 -13.51
N ILE A 205 17.43 -0.35 -12.38
CA ILE A 205 17.51 1.07 -12.11
C ILE A 205 18.54 1.26 -11.01
N ARG A 206 19.67 1.87 -11.35
CA ARG A 206 20.65 2.31 -10.35
C ARG A 206 20.27 3.74 -9.93
N PRO A 207 19.92 3.98 -8.66
CA PRO A 207 19.50 5.31 -8.21
C PRO A 207 20.62 6.33 -8.47
N ALA A 208 20.32 7.36 -9.27
CA ALA A 208 21.07 8.62 -9.29
C ALA A 208 20.58 9.52 -8.14
N GLU A 209 19.30 9.42 -7.80
CA GLU A 209 18.68 10.08 -6.65
C GLU A 209 17.71 9.11 -5.96
N ILE A 210 17.70 9.13 -4.64
CA ILE A 210 16.66 8.53 -3.81
C ILE A 210 16.18 9.59 -2.82
N SER A 211 14.87 9.81 -2.76
CA SER A 211 14.29 10.75 -1.80
C SER A 211 13.03 10.16 -1.20
N GLY A 212 12.69 10.58 0.02
CA GLY A 212 11.53 10.05 0.71
C GLY A 212 10.80 11.09 1.54
N ARG A 213 9.50 10.86 1.70
CA ARG A 213 8.60 11.70 2.48
C ARG A 213 7.78 10.82 3.41
N ARG A 214 7.57 11.26 4.64
CA ARG A 214 6.71 10.60 5.63
C ARG A 214 5.62 11.54 6.10
N LEU A 215 4.38 11.08 5.99
CA LEU A 215 3.20 11.71 6.56
C LEU A 215 3.00 11.23 7.99
N VAL A 216 2.95 12.17 8.94
CA VAL A 216 2.67 11.90 10.35
C VAL A 216 1.54 12.79 10.84
N THR A 217 0.73 12.25 11.76
CA THR A 217 -0.37 12.97 12.43
C THR A 217 0.05 13.26 13.86
N GLY A 218 -0.04 14.52 14.27
CA GLY A 218 0.40 15.02 15.58
C GLY A 218 -0.70 15.21 16.60
#